data_AF-A0A951LW19-F1
#
_entry.id   AF-A0A951LW19-F1
#
_cell.length_a   1.000
_cell.length_b   1.000
_cell.length_c   1.000
_cell.angle_alpha   90.00
_cell.angle_beta   90.00
_cell.angle_gamma   90.00
#
_symmetry.space_group_name_H-M   'P 1'
#
loop_
_entity.id
_entity.type
_entity.pdbx_description
1 polymer ?
#
loop_
_entity_poly.entity_id
_entity_poly.type
_entity_poly.pdbx_seq_one_letter_code
_entity_poly.pdbx_strand_id
1 'polypeptide(L)'
;AKRKLVLDKYLAKLQTERQKPRQRRKKVIRQPIFEKGDCLTFKLKDGNFGGAVVLEAVRNTEHGLNLIATTRINQPHSPTRKDFENAEVLINTFGNWKDDASIQWYSPIRHKEFAHLIEVVDNIRINIDYTQNKYRYGHIADLGIFVIESANQQFKMEETTPRPKKRQTIKELIVKNRWKFW
;
A
#
# COMPACT_ATOMS: atom_id res chain seq x y z
N ALA A 1 -29.64 -13.53 -24.48
CA ALA A 1 -28.96 -14.61 -25.24
C ALA A 1 -27.61 -15.03 -24.62
N LYS A 2 -26.57 -14.17 -24.56
CA LYS A 2 -25.22 -14.55 -24.07
C LYS A 2 -25.16 -15.15 -22.66
N ARG A 3 -25.92 -14.61 -21.69
CA ARG A 3 -25.94 -15.13 -20.30
C ARG A 3 -26.45 -16.58 -20.21
N LYS A 4 -27.53 -16.89 -20.93
CA LYS A 4 -28.11 -18.23 -20.99
C LYS A 4 -27.11 -19.25 -21.55
N LEU A 5 -26.43 -18.89 -22.63
CA LEU A 5 -25.39 -19.72 -23.27
C LEU A 5 -24.20 -20.04 -22.34
N VAL A 6 -23.78 -19.09 -21.50
CA VAL A 6 -22.71 -19.30 -20.51
C VAL A 6 -23.19 -20.22 -19.37
N LEU A 7 -24.43 -20.03 -18.92
CA LEU A 7 -25.04 -20.87 -17.88
C LEU A 7 -25.23 -22.31 -18.36
N ASP A 8 -25.73 -22.52 -19.57
CA ASP A 8 -25.93 -23.84 -20.15
C ASP A 8 -24.59 -24.59 -20.29
N LYS A 9 -23.53 -23.90 -20.74
CA LYS A 9 -22.16 -24.45 -20.77
C LYS A 9 -21.61 -24.78 -19.38
N TYR A 10 -21.92 -23.96 -18.38
CA TYR A 10 -21.51 -24.22 -17.01
C TYR A 10 -22.23 -25.43 -16.42
N LEU A 11 -23.54 -25.53 -16.66
CA LEU A 11 -24.39 -26.64 -16.22
C LEU A 11 -23.90 -27.98 -16.80
N ALA A 12 -23.65 -28.03 -18.12
CA ALA A 12 -23.10 -29.21 -18.78
C ALA A 12 -21.73 -29.63 -18.21
N LYS A 13 -20.91 -28.67 -17.77
CA LYS A 13 -19.60 -28.91 -17.16
C LYS A 13 -19.69 -29.43 -15.73
N LEU A 14 -20.78 -29.15 -15.02
CA LEU A 14 -21.04 -29.69 -13.67
C LEU A 14 -21.56 -31.13 -13.74
N GLN A 15 -22.33 -31.45 -14.77
CA GLN A 15 -22.92 -32.78 -14.97
C GLN A 15 -21.93 -33.82 -15.51
N THR A 16 -20.74 -33.39 -15.95
CA THR A 16 -19.69 -34.27 -16.46
C THR A 16 -18.65 -34.55 -15.38
N GLU A 17 -18.45 -35.83 -15.07
CA GLU A 17 -17.43 -36.24 -14.12
C GLU A 17 -16.03 -35.93 -14.68
N ARG A 18 -15.18 -35.31 -13.85
CA ARG A 18 -13.81 -34.98 -14.27
C ARG A 18 -12.96 -36.24 -14.27
N GLN A 19 -12.56 -36.66 -15.46
CA GLN A 19 -11.68 -37.82 -15.68
C GLN A 19 -10.34 -37.74 -14.91
N LYS A 20 -9.86 -36.53 -14.58
CA LYS A 20 -8.63 -36.34 -13.81
C LYS A 20 -8.79 -35.24 -12.76
N PRO A 21 -8.15 -35.39 -11.58
CA PRO A 21 -8.04 -34.31 -10.62
C PRO A 21 -7.46 -33.05 -11.25
N ARG A 22 -7.90 -31.88 -10.77
CA ARG A 22 -7.34 -30.61 -11.21
C ARG A 22 -5.86 -30.58 -10.85
N GLN A 23 -5.01 -30.38 -11.85
CA GLN A 23 -3.57 -30.22 -11.60
C GLN A 23 -3.32 -29.06 -10.64
N ARG A 24 -2.45 -29.29 -9.65
CA ARG A 24 -2.01 -28.25 -8.73
C ARG A 24 -1.27 -27.18 -9.54
N ARG A 25 -1.70 -25.93 -9.42
CA ARG A 25 -0.95 -24.81 -10.00
C ARG A 25 0.42 -24.73 -9.33
N LYS A 26 1.48 -24.59 -10.13
CA LYS A 26 2.83 -24.36 -9.61
C LYS A 26 2.85 -23.07 -8.78
N LYS A 27 3.59 -23.08 -7.68
CA LYS A 27 3.83 -21.88 -6.87
C LYS A 27 4.59 -20.87 -7.73
N VAL A 28 4.06 -19.65 -7.81
CA VAL A 28 4.73 -18.53 -8.47
C VAL A 28 5.41 -17.71 -7.39
N ILE A 29 6.74 -17.62 -7.45
CA ILE A 29 7.52 -16.73 -6.59
C ILE A 29 7.46 -15.34 -7.20
N ARG A 30 7.14 -14.34 -6.38
CA ARG A 30 7.04 -12.94 -6.77
C ARG A 30 8.12 -12.13 -6.07
N GLN A 31 8.54 -11.07 -6.75
CA GLN A 31 9.41 -10.06 -6.18
C GLN A 31 8.58 -8.82 -5.83
N PRO A 32 8.95 -8.07 -4.78
CA PRO A 32 8.41 -6.75 -4.53
C PRO A 32 8.67 -5.83 -5.72
N ILE A 33 7.80 -4.83 -5.90
CA ILE A 33 7.96 -3.84 -6.97
C ILE A 33 9.02 -2.82 -6.59
N PHE A 34 8.97 -2.37 -5.34
CA PHE A 34 9.82 -1.31 -4.82
C PHE A 34 10.87 -1.89 -3.87
N GLU A 35 11.91 -1.12 -3.62
CA GLU A 35 12.95 -1.47 -2.66
C GLU A 35 12.68 -0.83 -1.29
N LYS A 36 13.25 -1.44 -0.25
CA LYS A 36 13.21 -0.88 1.11
C LYS A 36 13.88 0.49 1.11
N GLY A 37 13.19 1.48 1.66
CA GLY A 37 13.64 2.87 1.72
C GLY A 37 13.13 3.74 0.57
N ASP A 38 12.54 3.18 -0.48
CA ASP A 38 12.09 3.98 -1.62
C ASP A 38 11.06 5.02 -1.19
N CYS A 39 11.30 6.25 -1.63
CA CYS A 39 10.40 7.38 -1.49
C CYS A 39 9.56 7.50 -2.75
N LEU A 40 8.27 7.26 -2.61
CA LEU A 40 7.28 7.25 -3.68
C LEU A 40 6.57 8.60 -3.71
N THR A 41 6.35 9.16 -4.90
CA THR A 41 5.46 10.30 -5.11
C THR A 41 4.32 9.95 -6.05
N PHE A 42 3.22 10.69 -5.94
CA PHE A 42 2.03 10.58 -6.77
C PHE A 42 1.29 11.92 -6.82
N LYS A 43 0.48 12.12 -7.85
CA LYS A 43 -0.37 13.31 -7.99
C LYS A 43 -1.64 13.20 -7.14
N LEU A 44 -1.94 14.26 -6.40
CA LEU A 44 -3.18 14.46 -5.66
C LEU A 44 -4.22 15.17 -6.55
N LYS A 45 -5.50 15.11 -6.15
CA LYS A 45 -6.62 15.71 -6.89
C LYS A 45 -6.58 17.24 -6.94
N ASP A 46 -5.95 17.86 -5.96
CA ASP A 46 -5.70 19.31 -5.89
C ASP A 46 -4.53 19.76 -6.78
N GLY A 47 -3.87 18.83 -7.49
CA GLY A 47 -2.75 19.09 -8.38
C GLY A 47 -1.37 19.05 -7.70
N ASN A 48 -1.34 19.00 -6.38
CA ASN A 48 -0.13 18.87 -5.58
C ASN A 48 0.42 17.43 -5.66
N PHE A 49 1.61 17.25 -5.08
CA PHE A 49 2.26 15.96 -4.93
C PHE A 49 2.09 15.44 -3.51
N GLY A 50 1.70 14.16 -3.44
CA GLY A 50 1.73 13.36 -2.23
C GLY A 50 2.99 12.50 -2.14
N GLY A 51 3.14 11.81 -1.01
CA GLY A 51 4.28 10.94 -0.77
C GLY A 51 3.95 9.67 0.00
N ALA A 52 4.70 8.60 -0.24
CA ALA A 52 4.72 7.40 0.59
C ALA A 52 6.16 6.85 0.72
N VAL A 53 6.43 6.09 1.78
CA VAL A 53 7.73 5.46 2.01
C VAL A 53 7.58 3.95 2.07
N VAL A 54 8.45 3.24 1.37
CA VAL A 54 8.53 1.77 1.43
C VAL A 54 9.34 1.36 2.65
N LEU A 55 8.67 0.90 3.70
CA LEU A 55 9.27 0.47 4.96
C LEU A 55 10.00 -0.88 4.86
N GLU A 56 9.54 -1.76 3.98
CA GLU A 56 10.10 -3.10 3.82
C GLU A 56 9.80 -3.69 2.44
N ALA A 57 10.68 -4.57 1.97
CA ALA A 57 10.56 -5.28 0.70
C ALA A 57 10.81 -6.79 0.90
N VAL A 58 9.72 -7.57 0.96
CA VAL A 58 9.76 -9.01 1.22
C VAL A 58 9.96 -9.78 -0.09
N ARG A 59 11.21 -10.18 -0.34
CA ARG A 59 11.64 -10.93 -1.52
C ARG A 59 11.37 -12.43 -1.40
N ASN A 60 11.42 -13.12 -2.53
CA ASN A 60 11.44 -14.59 -2.63
C ASN A 60 10.25 -15.29 -1.94
N THR A 61 9.09 -14.64 -1.89
CA THR A 61 7.85 -15.22 -1.37
C THR A 61 6.83 -15.42 -2.49
N GLU A 62 5.74 -16.13 -2.22
CA GLU A 62 4.63 -16.25 -3.17
C GLU A 62 3.95 -14.90 -3.47
N HIS A 63 4.18 -13.91 -2.61
CA HIS A 63 3.49 -12.63 -2.64
C HIS A 63 4.37 -11.47 -3.11
N GLY A 64 5.67 -11.44 -2.76
CA GLY A 64 6.59 -10.36 -3.16
C GLY A 64 6.12 -9.01 -2.65
N LEU A 65 6.05 -8.81 -1.33
CA LEU A 65 5.30 -7.71 -0.73
C LEU A 65 6.17 -6.49 -0.44
N ASN A 66 5.57 -5.30 -0.52
CA ASN A 66 6.12 -4.07 0.04
C ASN A 66 5.32 -3.63 1.26
N LEU A 67 5.94 -3.17 2.34
CA LEU A 67 5.23 -2.43 3.40
C LEU A 67 5.31 -0.94 3.07
N ILE A 68 4.18 -0.26 2.94
CA ILE A 68 4.14 1.13 2.50
C ILE A 68 3.46 1.98 3.57
N ALA A 69 4.11 3.09 3.95
CA ALA A 69 3.54 4.13 4.81
C ALA A 69 3.21 5.36 3.97
N THR A 70 1.92 5.69 3.88
CA THR A 70 1.46 6.91 3.21
C THR A 70 1.72 8.11 4.11
N THR A 71 2.29 9.19 3.56
CA THR A 71 2.65 10.39 4.30
C THR A 71 1.55 11.46 4.22
N ARG A 72 1.69 12.50 5.04
CA ARG A 72 0.90 13.73 5.00
C ARG A 72 1.46 14.79 4.03
N ILE A 73 2.43 14.43 3.19
CA ILE A 73 2.98 15.37 2.19
C ILE A 73 1.84 15.77 1.24
N ASN A 74 1.69 17.08 1.05
CA ASN A 74 0.80 17.69 0.09
C ASN A 74 1.42 19.05 -0.28
N GLN A 75 2.19 19.08 -1.38
CA GLN A 75 2.95 20.28 -1.77
C GLN A 75 3.01 20.45 -3.31
N PRO A 76 3.19 21.67 -3.84
CA PRO A 76 3.06 21.93 -5.29
C PRO A 76 4.21 21.36 -6.15
N HIS A 77 5.30 20.91 -5.53
CA HIS A 77 6.49 20.41 -6.22
C HIS A 77 6.80 18.97 -5.80
N SER A 78 7.52 18.22 -6.65
CA SER A 78 7.89 16.85 -6.30
C SER A 78 8.63 16.79 -4.95
N PRO A 79 8.27 15.90 -4.02
CA PRO A 79 8.86 15.87 -2.69
C PRO A 79 10.33 15.47 -2.71
N THR A 80 11.12 16.18 -1.92
CA THR A 80 12.53 15.91 -1.69
C THR A 80 12.70 14.86 -0.60
N ARG A 81 13.89 14.25 -0.52
CA ARG A 81 14.25 13.36 0.60
C ARG A 81 13.94 13.94 1.98
N LYS A 82 14.26 15.22 2.20
CA LYS A 82 14.05 15.90 3.49
C LYS A 82 12.57 16.03 3.83
N ASP A 83 11.71 16.16 2.82
CA ASP A 83 10.26 16.20 3.02
C ASP A 83 9.79 14.85 3.56
N PHE A 84 10.27 13.73 3.01
CA PHE A 84 9.98 12.39 3.52
C PHE A 84 10.53 12.13 4.92
N GLU A 85 11.79 12.52 5.19
CA GLU A 85 12.43 12.30 6.51
C GLU A 85 11.68 13.03 7.64
N ASN A 86 11.10 14.20 7.35
CA ASN A 86 10.35 15.02 8.31
C ASN A 86 8.84 14.80 8.26
N ALA A 87 8.34 13.96 7.36
CA ALA A 87 6.91 13.77 7.18
C ALA A 87 6.25 13.04 8.35
N GLU A 88 5.00 13.42 8.59
CA GLU A 88 4.05 12.63 9.37
C GLU A 88 3.41 11.55 8.49
N VAL A 89 3.06 10.42 9.09
CA VAL A 89 2.25 9.37 8.48
C VAL A 89 0.80 9.84 8.42
N LEU A 90 0.12 9.58 7.31
CA LEU A 90 -1.30 9.87 7.17
C LEU A 90 -2.10 9.02 8.16
N ILE A 91 -2.98 9.66 8.93
CA ILE A 91 -3.93 8.98 9.81
C ILE A 91 -5.31 9.10 9.16
N ASN A 92 -5.91 7.96 8.84
CA ASN A 92 -7.23 7.91 8.21
C ASN A 92 -8.33 7.92 9.28
N THR A 93 -9.25 8.87 9.17
CA THR A 93 -10.36 9.08 10.13
C THR A 93 -11.73 8.84 9.52
N PHE A 94 -11.79 8.38 8.27
CA PHE A 94 -13.02 8.18 7.51
C PHE A 94 -13.46 6.73 7.47
N GLY A 95 -14.75 6.49 7.24
CA GLY A 95 -15.31 5.14 7.16
C GLY A 95 -15.05 4.33 8.44
N ASN A 96 -14.57 3.09 8.28
CA ASN A 96 -14.27 2.21 9.41
C ASN A 96 -12.83 2.34 9.93
N TRP A 97 -12.06 3.30 9.40
CA TRP A 97 -10.68 3.55 9.81
C TRP A 97 -10.72 4.40 11.10
N LYS A 98 -10.40 3.76 12.24
CA LYS A 98 -10.54 4.34 13.59
C LYS A 98 -9.26 5.08 14.00
N ASP A 99 -8.95 6.18 13.32
CA ASP A 99 -7.67 6.90 13.46
C ASP A 99 -6.46 5.98 13.20
N ASP A 100 -6.55 5.16 12.15
CA ASP A 100 -5.51 4.21 11.80
C ASP A 100 -4.43 4.86 10.94
N ALA A 101 -3.18 4.56 11.28
CA ALA A 101 -2.05 4.98 10.45
C ALA A 101 -2.12 4.24 9.10
N SER A 102 -1.99 4.99 8.01
CA SER A 102 -2.04 4.48 6.64
C SER A 102 -0.74 3.74 6.30
N ILE A 103 -0.59 2.56 6.89
CA ILE A 103 0.54 1.66 6.72
C ILE A 103 -0.01 0.28 6.32
N GLN A 104 0.26 -0.15 5.09
CA GLN A 104 -0.28 -1.40 4.54
C GLN A 104 0.76 -2.21 3.77
N TRP A 105 0.59 -3.53 3.79
CA TRP A 105 1.29 -4.45 2.92
C TRP A 105 0.69 -4.43 1.51
N TYR A 106 1.50 -4.04 0.54
CA TYR A 106 1.16 -3.99 -0.87
C TYR A 106 1.59 -5.25 -1.63
N SER A 107 0.64 -5.80 -2.40
CA SER A 107 0.85 -6.91 -3.32
C SER A 107 1.05 -6.43 -4.76
N PRO A 108 2.08 -6.94 -5.47
CA PRO A 108 2.43 -6.53 -6.84
C PRO A 108 1.45 -7.03 -7.89
N ILE A 109 0.45 -7.85 -7.52
CA ILE A 109 -0.37 -8.63 -8.45
C ILE A 109 -1.11 -7.79 -9.50
N ARG A 110 -1.45 -6.54 -9.17
CA ARG A 110 -2.11 -5.57 -10.06
C ARG A 110 -1.26 -4.32 -10.31
N HIS A 111 0.05 -4.36 -10.01
CA HIS A 111 0.90 -3.17 -10.09
C HIS A 111 0.87 -2.48 -11.46
N LYS A 112 0.83 -3.26 -12.55
CA LYS A 112 0.78 -2.73 -13.91
C LYS A 112 -0.39 -1.79 -14.17
N GLU A 113 -1.51 -1.96 -13.45
CA GLU A 113 -2.69 -1.08 -13.59
C GLU A 113 -2.45 0.30 -12.97
N PHE A 114 -1.52 0.44 -12.02
CA PHE A 114 -1.30 1.66 -11.25
C PHE A 114 0.13 2.21 -11.34
N ALA A 115 1.03 1.53 -12.07
CA ALA A 115 2.43 1.91 -12.19
C ALA A 115 2.62 3.35 -12.69
N HIS A 116 1.75 3.79 -13.61
CA HIS A 116 1.78 5.14 -14.18
C HIS A 116 1.39 6.26 -13.20
N LEU A 117 0.87 5.92 -12.01
CA LEU A 117 0.45 6.90 -11.00
C LEU A 117 1.53 7.19 -9.96
N ILE A 118 2.61 6.41 -9.94
CA ILE A 118 3.59 6.41 -8.86
C ILE A 118 4.99 6.47 -9.45
N GLU A 119 5.80 7.36 -8.92
CA GLU A 119 7.22 7.48 -9.26
C GLU A 119 8.08 7.31 -8.01
N VAL A 120 9.23 6.66 -8.16
CA VAL A 120 10.27 6.63 -7.13
C VAL A 120 11.14 7.87 -7.32
N VAL A 121 11.23 8.74 -6.31
CA VAL A 121 11.94 10.02 -6.40
C VAL A 121 13.21 10.08 -5.56
N ASP A 122 13.31 9.26 -4.53
CA ASP A 122 14.49 9.19 -3.66
C ASP A 122 14.50 7.88 -2.86
N ASN A 123 15.48 7.71 -1.98
CA ASN A 123 15.55 6.61 -1.03
C ASN A 123 16.07 7.09 0.34
N ILE A 124 15.46 6.61 1.41
CA ILE A 124 15.89 6.85 2.79
C ILE A 124 16.29 5.56 3.50
N ARG A 125 17.30 5.65 4.36
CA ARG A 125 17.79 4.49 5.12
C ARG A 125 16.80 4.09 6.21
N ILE A 126 16.37 2.83 6.18
CA ILE A 126 15.49 2.24 7.17
C ILE A 126 16.25 1.21 8.01
N ASN A 127 16.37 1.48 9.31
CA ASN A 127 17.11 0.64 10.27
C ASN A 127 16.19 -0.32 11.07
N ILE A 128 14.89 -0.32 10.77
CA ILE A 128 13.92 -1.25 11.33
C ILE A 128 13.62 -2.33 10.31
N ASP A 129 13.63 -3.59 10.75
CA ASP A 129 13.21 -4.72 9.94
C ASP A 129 11.77 -5.05 10.28
N TYR A 130 10.92 -5.04 9.25
CA TYR A 130 9.52 -5.35 9.43
C TYR A 130 9.25 -6.78 9.00
N THR A 131 8.50 -7.51 9.81
CA THR A 131 8.05 -8.85 9.46
C THR A 131 6.58 -8.83 9.12
N GLN A 132 6.18 -9.69 8.19
CA GLN A 132 4.79 -9.87 7.81
C GLN A 132 4.03 -10.58 8.94
N ASN A 133 3.60 -9.83 9.96
CA ASN A 133 2.65 -10.31 10.96
C ASN A 133 1.22 -10.04 10.46
N LYS A 134 0.42 -11.11 10.34
CA LYS A 134 -0.95 -11.10 9.81
C LYS A 134 -1.89 -10.12 10.52
N TYR A 135 -1.57 -9.72 11.76
CA TYR A 135 -2.44 -8.87 12.58
C TYR A 135 -2.00 -7.41 12.67
N ARG A 136 -0.83 -7.05 12.13
CA ARG A 136 -0.24 -5.71 12.36
C ARG A 136 -0.63 -4.68 11.31
N TYR A 137 -0.63 -5.05 10.03
CA TYR A 137 -0.90 -4.13 8.92
C TYR A 137 -1.81 -4.80 7.89
N GLY A 138 -2.76 -4.04 7.35
CA GLY A 138 -3.68 -4.52 6.32
C GLY A 138 -2.97 -4.87 5.02
N HIS A 139 -3.62 -5.68 4.17
CA HIS A 139 -3.11 -6.05 2.85
C HIS A 139 -3.92 -5.38 1.75
N ILE A 140 -3.20 -4.79 0.78
CA ILE A 140 -3.77 -4.08 -0.36
C ILE A 140 -3.13 -4.57 -1.67
N ALA A 141 -3.83 -4.40 -2.79
CA ALA A 141 -3.31 -4.70 -4.13
C ALA A 141 -3.49 -3.52 -5.11
N ASP A 142 -4.03 -2.41 -4.63
CA ASP A 142 -4.46 -1.26 -5.42
C ASP A 142 -3.95 0.02 -4.74
N LEU A 143 -2.82 0.55 -5.23
CA LEU A 143 -2.23 1.76 -4.64
C LEU A 143 -3.06 3.01 -5.00
N GLY A 144 -3.75 3.00 -6.15
CA GLY A 144 -4.63 4.10 -6.55
C GLY A 144 -5.72 4.35 -5.51
N ILE A 145 -6.35 3.28 -4.99
CA ILE A 145 -7.41 3.41 -3.99
C ILE A 145 -6.83 3.61 -2.58
N PHE A 146 -5.94 2.72 -2.13
CA PHE A 146 -5.57 2.66 -0.72
C PHE A 146 -4.46 3.63 -0.29
N VAL A 147 -3.73 4.20 -1.26
CA VAL A 147 -2.72 5.23 -0.99
C VAL A 147 -3.21 6.58 -1.51
N ILE A 148 -3.47 6.69 -2.82
CA ILE A 148 -3.76 7.97 -3.46
C ILE A 148 -5.17 8.49 -3.11
N GLU A 149 -6.20 7.70 -3.36
CA GLU A 149 -7.59 8.12 -3.05
C GLU A 149 -7.81 8.29 -1.56
N SER A 150 -7.20 7.44 -0.74
CA SER A 150 -7.25 7.57 0.72
C SER A 150 -6.62 8.88 1.21
N ALA A 151 -5.46 9.29 0.64
CA ALA A 151 -4.87 10.60 0.93
C ALA A 151 -5.79 11.74 0.50
N ASN A 152 -6.32 11.70 -0.73
CA ASN A 152 -7.25 12.71 -1.22
C ASN A 152 -8.50 12.84 -0.33
N GLN A 153 -9.08 11.72 0.08
CA GLN A 153 -10.27 11.70 0.94
C GLN A 153 -9.98 12.27 2.32
N GLN A 154 -8.85 11.90 2.92
CA GLN A 154 -8.44 12.42 4.23
C GLN A 154 -8.20 13.94 4.17
N PHE A 155 -7.45 14.43 3.19
CA PHE A 155 -7.21 15.88 3.05
C PHE A 155 -8.50 16.66 2.85
N LYS A 156 -9.42 16.15 2.03
CA LYS A 156 -10.74 16.77 1.83
C LYS A 156 -11.57 16.81 3.12
N MET A 157 -11.53 15.76 3.94
CA MET A 157 -12.26 15.77 5.21
C MET A 157 -11.72 16.81 6.18
N GLU A 158 -10.40 17.03 6.18
CA GLU A 158 -9.75 17.98 7.07
C GLU A 158 -10.01 19.45 6.72
N GLU A 159 -10.61 19.73 5.55
CA GLU A 159 -11.12 21.07 5.22
C GLU A 159 -12.30 21.46 6.14
N THR A 160 -13.02 20.47 6.67
CA THR A 160 -14.23 20.68 7.48
C THR A 160 -14.14 20.06 8.88
N THR A 161 -13.15 19.20 9.13
CA THR A 161 -12.96 18.52 10.41
C THR A 161 -11.55 18.74 10.96
N PRO A 162 -11.38 18.89 12.30
CA PRO A 162 -10.06 18.99 12.89
C PRO A 162 -9.23 17.74 12.60
N ARG A 163 -7.92 17.94 12.41
CA ARG A 163 -6.98 16.83 12.23
C ARG A 163 -7.02 15.85 13.41
N PRO A 164 -6.79 14.55 13.17
CA PRO A 164 -6.63 13.58 14.24
C PRO A 164 -5.53 13.99 15.22
N LYS A 165 -5.80 13.79 16.52
CA LYS A 165 -4.83 14.07 17.59
C LYS A 165 -3.64 13.10 17.57
N LYS A 166 -3.88 11.87 17.11
CA LYS A 166 -2.86 10.84 16.95
C LYS A 166 -1.88 11.28 15.87
N ARG A 167 -0.58 11.18 16.17
CA ARG A 167 0.51 11.48 15.25
C ARG A 167 1.51 10.35 15.27
N GLN A 168 2.12 10.11 14.13
CA GLN A 168 3.22 9.19 13.96
C GLN A 168 4.12 9.75 12.87
N THR A 169 5.43 9.78 13.09
CA THR A 169 6.37 10.33 12.12
C THR A 169 7.03 9.22 11.31
N ILE A 170 7.50 9.55 10.10
CA ILE A 170 8.35 8.61 9.33
C ILE A 170 9.62 8.28 10.11
N LYS A 171 10.19 9.27 10.82
CA LYS A 171 11.38 9.07 11.67
C LYS A 171 11.20 7.96 12.71
N GLU A 172 10.03 7.89 13.36
CA GLU A 172 9.69 6.82 14.32
C GLU A 172 9.60 5.44 13.68
N LEU A 173 9.30 5.36 12.38
CA LEU A 173 9.18 4.12 11.61
C LEU A 173 10.51 3.68 10.97
N ILE A 174 11.52 4.53 10.90
CA ILE A 174 12.79 4.18 10.25
C ILE A 174 13.96 4.03 11.24
N VAL A 175 13.87 4.61 12.44
CA VAL A 175 14.92 4.53 13.46
C VAL A 175 14.47 3.62 14.62
N LYS A 176 15.27 2.58 14.94
CA LYS A 176 15.11 1.85 16.21
C LYS A 176 15.45 2.80 17.36
N ASN A 177 14.46 3.21 18.15
CA ASN A 177 14.73 3.95 19.38
C ASN A 177 15.49 3.02 20.34
N ARG A 178 16.79 3.28 20.54
CA ARG A 178 17.66 2.50 21.44
C ARG A 178 17.41 2.79 22.93
N TRP A 179 16.56 3.77 23.24
CA TRP A 179 16.31 4.23 24.60
C TRP A 179 14.84 4.02 24.96
N LYS A 180 14.55 2.81 25.45
CA LYS A 180 13.49 2.57 26.43
C LYS A 180 14.15 1.84 27.60
N PHE A 181 14.88 2.60 28.42
CA PHE A 181 15.26 2.18 29.76
C PHE A 181 14.58 3.13 30.73
N TRP A 182 14.11 2.54 31.83
CA TRP A 182 13.39 3.10 32.98
C TRP A 182 11.87 3.15 32.83
#